data_AF-V4LZ25-F1
#
_entry.id   AF-V4LZ25-F1
#
_cell.length_a   1.000
_cell.length_b   1.000
_cell.length_c   1.000
_cell.angle_alpha   90.00
_cell.angle_beta   90.00
_cell.angle_gamma   90.00
#
_symmetry.space_group_name_H-M   'P 1'
#
loop_
_entity.id
_entity.type
_entity.pdbx_description
1 polymer ?
#
loop_
_entity_poly.entity_id
_entity_poly.type
_entity_poly.pdbx_seq_one_letter_code
_entity_poly.pdbx_strand_id
1 'polypeptide(L)'
;MRGTSEVTRTVIVRSVPLPRRTFRIFVELEGMYRNIVEQLVLYAVNNNITKFTRLKAEKYREVRSLYPQLPSHYAYTACQDAAERAHSFLRMRKIGRARKAYPEVRSVSIWLDDHLWRAEGLTSISLATHRGRVNVSIELNKHFLRYVNRGWRLASEAKVKLDRRERRLVFYLTFKKEVSEYRPKAYITVDVNENAEAVLIDGVVYLFETDLSRVTLGYYYRRKRVQEKYDRAYGPGSRPVRRVLRRLGSNEKALKRG
;
A
#
# COMPACT_ATOMS: atom_id res chain seq x y z
N MET A 1 17.62 10.33 28.51
CA MET A 1 16.63 9.34 28.03
C MET A 1 16.78 9.20 26.53
N ARG A 2 16.95 7.98 25.99
CA ARG A 2 17.08 7.77 24.54
C ARG A 2 15.71 7.96 23.88
N GLY A 3 15.62 8.78 22.83
CA GLY A 3 14.41 8.89 22.01
C GLY A 3 14.08 7.52 21.43
N THR A 4 12.93 6.97 21.81
CA THR A 4 12.42 5.72 21.23
C THR A 4 11.41 6.15 20.16
N SER A 5 11.68 5.81 18.91
CA SER A 5 10.86 6.22 17.77
C SER A 5 10.16 5.01 17.18
N GLU A 6 8.84 5.07 16.99
CA GLU A 6 8.09 4.00 16.34
C GLU A 6 8.13 4.19 14.82
N VAL A 7 8.60 3.17 14.10
CA VAL A 7 8.60 3.14 12.65
C VAL A 7 7.49 2.22 12.17
N THR A 8 6.77 2.63 11.13
CA THR A 8 5.67 1.86 10.54
C THR A 8 5.99 1.42 9.11
N ARG A 9 5.51 0.24 8.72
CA ARG A 9 5.63 -0.31 7.36
C ARG A 9 4.33 -1.00 6.95
N THR A 10 3.73 -0.56 5.85
CA THR A 10 2.55 -1.21 5.28
C THR A 10 2.96 -2.30 4.29
N VAL A 11 2.42 -3.49 4.46
CA VAL A 11 2.62 -4.66 3.61
C VAL A 11 1.30 -5.01 2.93
N ILE A 12 1.36 -5.24 1.62
CA ILE A 12 0.22 -5.71 0.85
C ILE A 12 0.20 -7.23 0.86
N VAL A 13 -0.92 -7.81 1.28
CA VAL A 13 -1.15 -9.25 1.30
C VAL A 13 -2.44 -9.54 0.54
N ARG A 14 -2.46 -10.62 -0.25
CA ARG A 14 -3.64 -11.02 -1.00
C ARG A 14 -4.24 -12.26 -0.36
N SER A 15 -5.56 -12.37 -0.41
CA SER A 15 -6.21 -13.65 -0.18
C SER A 15 -5.94 -14.61 -1.34
N VAL A 16 -6.12 -15.90 -1.06
CA VAL A 16 -6.42 -16.87 -2.11
C VAL A 16 -7.71 -16.47 -2.84
N PRO A 17 -7.94 -16.88 -4.10
CA PRO A 17 -9.21 -16.67 -4.78
C PRO A 17 -10.38 -17.20 -3.94
N LEU A 18 -11.38 -16.36 -3.71
CA LEU A 18 -12.53 -16.71 -2.91
C LEU A 18 -13.63 -17.39 -3.74
N PRO A 19 -14.34 -18.38 -3.18
CA PRO A 19 -15.58 -18.88 -3.77
C PRO A 19 -16.57 -17.75 -4.00
N ARG A 20 -17.37 -17.84 -5.08
CA ARG A 20 -18.33 -16.79 -5.47
C ARG A 20 -19.27 -16.40 -4.32
N ARG A 21 -19.78 -17.38 -3.57
CA ARG A 21 -20.67 -17.16 -2.42
C ARG A 21 -19.97 -16.35 -1.33
N THR A 22 -18.75 -16.71 -0.97
CA THR A 22 -17.94 -15.99 0.03
C THR A 22 -17.56 -14.59 -0.44
N PHE A 23 -17.13 -14.44 -1.69
CA PHE A 23 -16.77 -13.14 -2.26
C PHE A 23 -17.96 -12.16 -2.27
N ARG A 24 -19.17 -12.66 -2.53
CA ARG A 24 -20.41 -11.86 -2.50
C ARG A 24 -20.65 -11.20 -1.15
N ILE A 25 -20.30 -11.87 -0.03
CA ILE A 25 -20.39 -11.27 1.32
C ILE A 25 -19.54 -9.99 1.37
N PHE A 26 -18.31 -10.04 0.87
CA PHE A 26 -17.44 -8.85 0.87
C PHE A 26 -17.92 -7.76 -0.09
N VAL A 27 -18.55 -8.13 -1.21
CA VAL A 27 -19.15 -7.14 -2.14
C VAL A 27 -20.32 -6.41 -1.47
N GLU A 28 -21.19 -7.14 -0.78
CA GLU A 28 -22.29 -6.57 0.02
C GLU A 28 -21.73 -5.65 1.12
N LEU A 29 -20.70 -6.11 1.84
CA LEU A 29 -20.01 -5.33 2.87
C LEU A 29 -19.39 -4.03 2.34
N GLU A 30 -18.66 -4.09 1.22
CA GLU A 30 -18.08 -2.92 0.56
C GLU A 30 -19.16 -1.94 0.13
N GLY A 31 -20.30 -2.44 -0.38
CA GLY A 31 -21.44 -1.61 -0.77
C GLY A 31 -22.03 -0.83 0.41
N MET A 32 -22.30 -1.51 1.53
CA MET A 32 -22.82 -0.87 2.74
C MET A 32 -21.81 0.15 3.32
N TYR A 33 -20.53 -0.24 3.45
CA TYR A 33 -19.48 0.65 3.96
C TYR A 33 -19.31 1.89 3.07
N ARG A 34 -19.29 1.72 1.74
CA ARG A 34 -19.20 2.84 0.78
C ARG A 34 -20.37 3.80 0.94
N ASN A 35 -21.60 3.27 1.05
CA ASN A 35 -22.78 4.10 1.25
C ASN A 35 -22.67 4.96 2.53
N ILE A 36 -22.27 4.35 3.65
CA ILE A 36 -22.05 5.09 4.90
C ILE A 36 -21.00 6.19 4.71
N VAL A 37 -19.84 5.88 4.12
CA VAL A 37 -18.76 6.86 3.91
C VAL A 37 -19.21 7.99 2.99
N GLU A 38 -19.95 7.70 1.92
CA GLU A 38 -20.45 8.72 0.99
C GLU A 38 -21.36 9.73 1.68
N GLN A 39 -22.34 9.26 2.45
CA GLN A 39 -23.22 10.13 3.23
C GLN A 39 -22.46 10.96 4.26
N LEU A 40 -21.53 10.34 5.00
CA LEU A 40 -20.73 11.01 6.01
C LEU A 40 -19.79 12.06 5.42
N VAL A 41 -19.17 11.79 4.27
CA VAL A 41 -18.27 12.74 3.59
C VAL A 41 -19.04 13.97 3.11
N LEU A 42 -20.22 13.77 2.52
CA LEU A 42 -21.08 14.87 2.09
C LEU A 42 -21.50 15.74 3.28
N TYR A 43 -21.99 15.10 4.36
CA TYR A 43 -22.35 15.81 5.59
C TYR A 43 -21.16 16.59 6.19
N ALA A 44 -20.00 15.94 6.31
CA ALA A 44 -18.83 16.53 6.93
C ALA A 44 -18.31 17.75 6.13
N VAL A 45 -18.29 17.67 4.79
CA VAL A 45 -17.86 18.80 3.96
C VAL A 45 -18.86 19.96 4.00
N ASN A 46 -20.16 19.68 3.98
CA ASN A 46 -21.19 20.72 4.05
C ASN A 46 -21.17 21.47 5.39
N ASN A 47 -20.81 20.79 6.48
CA ASN A 47 -20.75 21.35 7.82
C ASN A 47 -19.33 21.76 8.27
N ASN A 48 -18.34 21.72 7.37
CA ASN A 48 -16.92 22.01 7.65
C ASN A 48 -16.34 21.18 8.82
N ILE A 49 -16.75 19.93 8.95
CA ILE A 49 -16.28 18.99 9.99
C ILE A 49 -15.06 18.24 9.47
N THR A 50 -13.91 18.47 10.11
CA THR A 50 -12.64 17.80 9.78
C THR A 50 -12.19 16.82 10.86
N LYS A 51 -12.73 16.94 12.08
CA LYS A 51 -12.37 16.10 13.21
C LYS A 51 -13.28 14.88 13.29
N PHE A 52 -12.66 13.70 13.31
CA PHE A 52 -13.34 12.41 13.50
C PHE A 52 -14.24 12.41 14.75
N THR A 53 -13.74 12.90 15.88
CA THR A 53 -14.48 12.89 17.15
C THR A 53 -15.82 13.63 17.05
N ARG A 54 -15.82 14.79 16.38
CA ARG A 54 -17.03 15.57 16.13
C ARG A 54 -17.99 14.84 15.18
N LEU A 55 -17.49 14.34 14.05
CA LEU A 55 -18.33 13.62 13.07
C LEU A 55 -18.99 12.38 13.69
N LYS A 56 -18.23 11.63 14.50
CA LYS A 56 -18.76 10.48 15.24
C LYS A 56 -19.86 10.91 16.22
N ALA A 57 -19.62 11.94 17.02
CA ALA A 57 -20.58 12.41 18.00
C ALA A 57 -21.94 12.80 17.37
N GLU A 58 -21.89 13.45 16.20
CA GLU A 58 -23.10 13.91 15.51
C GLU A 58 -23.82 12.81 14.71
N LYS A 59 -23.08 11.92 14.02
CA LYS A 59 -23.67 11.03 13.00
C LYS A 59 -23.65 9.55 13.33
N TYR A 60 -22.89 9.10 14.33
CA TYR A 60 -22.70 7.66 14.60
C TYR A 60 -24.01 6.90 14.78
N ARG A 61 -24.95 7.43 15.57
CA ARG A 61 -26.24 6.76 15.85
C ARG A 61 -27.07 6.57 14.58
N GLU A 62 -27.12 7.60 13.74
CA GLU A 62 -27.86 7.56 12.48
C GLU A 62 -27.24 6.59 11.48
N VAL A 63 -25.92 6.62 11.27
CA VAL A 63 -25.31 5.67 10.34
C VAL A 63 -25.33 4.23 10.85
N ARG A 64 -25.31 4.03 12.17
CA ARG A 64 -25.46 2.72 12.80
C ARG A 64 -26.84 2.12 12.52
N SER A 65 -27.88 2.95 12.48
CA SER A 65 -29.26 2.48 12.22
C SER A 65 -29.52 2.17 10.75
N LEU A 66 -28.71 2.66 9.81
CA LEU A 66 -28.83 2.30 8.39
C LEU A 66 -28.63 0.80 8.12
N TYR A 67 -27.72 0.16 8.89
CA TYR A 67 -27.38 -1.25 8.73
C TYR A 67 -27.24 -1.94 10.10
N PRO A 68 -28.35 -2.27 10.79
CA PRO A 68 -28.33 -2.89 12.12
C PRO A 68 -27.51 -4.18 12.19
N GLN A 69 -27.50 -4.95 11.10
CA GLN A 69 -26.76 -6.21 10.94
C GLN A 69 -25.23 -6.05 10.86
N LEU A 70 -24.72 -4.86 10.55
CA LEU A 70 -23.27 -4.63 10.55
C LEU A 70 -22.73 -4.51 11.97
N PRO A 71 -21.54 -5.07 12.25
CA PRO A 71 -20.80 -4.74 13.47
C PRO A 71 -20.70 -3.23 13.68
N SER A 72 -20.93 -2.77 14.91
CA SER A 72 -20.98 -1.35 15.27
C SER A 72 -19.72 -0.58 14.87
N HIS A 73 -18.56 -1.24 14.93
CA HIS A 73 -17.27 -0.63 14.59
C HIS A 73 -17.15 -0.23 13.12
N TYR A 74 -17.97 -0.77 12.20
CA TYR A 74 -18.00 -0.26 10.83
C TYR A 74 -18.51 1.18 10.74
N ALA A 75 -19.47 1.56 11.59
CA ALA A 75 -19.91 2.96 11.68
C ALA A 75 -18.79 3.85 12.25
N TYR A 76 -18.07 3.35 13.25
CA TYR A 76 -16.93 4.04 13.86
C TYR A 76 -15.82 4.31 12.84
N THR A 77 -15.35 3.27 12.14
CA THR A 77 -14.25 3.39 11.18
C THR A 77 -14.67 4.15 9.92
N ALA A 78 -15.94 4.07 9.51
CA ALA A 78 -16.48 4.92 8.44
C ALA A 78 -16.48 6.41 8.81
N CYS A 79 -16.76 6.78 10.07
CA CYS A 79 -16.59 8.15 10.55
C CYS A 79 -15.13 8.60 10.50
N GLN A 80 -14.16 7.73 10.78
CA GLN A 80 -12.73 8.05 10.64
C GLN A 80 -12.37 8.30 9.18
N ASP A 81 -12.72 7.37 8.27
CA ASP A 81 -12.46 7.48 6.83
C ASP A 81 -13.10 8.75 6.25
N ALA A 82 -14.35 9.04 6.62
CA ALA A 82 -15.06 10.22 6.14
C ALA A 82 -14.44 11.53 6.63
N ALA A 83 -14.01 11.61 7.90
CA ALA A 83 -13.36 12.80 8.43
C ALA A 83 -12.02 13.08 7.74
N GLU A 84 -11.19 12.05 7.48
CA GLU A 84 -9.93 12.21 6.75
C GLU A 84 -10.17 12.71 5.32
N ARG A 85 -11.17 12.14 4.63
CA ARG A 85 -11.56 12.57 3.28
C ARG A 85 -12.07 14.00 3.25
N ALA A 86 -12.95 14.36 4.17
CA ALA A 86 -13.49 15.71 4.29
C ALA A 86 -12.38 16.73 4.56
N HIS A 87 -11.48 16.43 5.51
CA HIS A 87 -10.32 17.27 5.79
C HIS A 87 -9.42 17.45 4.56
N SER A 88 -9.11 16.37 3.84
CA SER A 88 -8.34 16.45 2.60
C SER A 88 -9.03 17.31 1.53
N PHE A 89 -10.33 17.09 1.31
CA PHE A 89 -11.12 17.84 0.34
C PHE A 89 -11.19 19.33 0.68
N LEU A 90 -11.51 19.68 1.92
CA LEU A 90 -11.60 21.06 2.40
C LEU A 90 -10.25 21.78 2.29
N ARG A 91 -9.14 21.08 2.59
CA ARG A 91 -7.78 21.61 2.37
C ARG A 91 -7.53 21.89 0.90
N MET A 92 -7.87 20.95 0.00
CA MET A 92 -7.71 21.13 -1.45
C MET A 92 -8.59 22.25 -2.01
N ARG A 93 -9.81 22.41 -1.48
CA ARG A 93 -10.72 23.51 -1.83
C ARG A 93 -10.17 24.86 -1.41
N LYS A 94 -9.61 24.96 -0.19
CA LYS A 94 -9.00 26.19 0.33
C LYS A 94 -7.84 26.69 -0.55
N ILE A 95 -7.07 25.78 -1.13
CA ILE A 95 -5.94 26.12 -2.03
C ILE A 95 -6.34 26.21 -3.52
N GLY A 96 -7.64 26.20 -3.84
CA GLY A 96 -8.14 26.32 -5.22
C GLY A 96 -7.84 25.13 -6.13
N ARG A 97 -7.44 23.97 -5.58
CA ARG A 97 -7.09 22.76 -6.36
C ARG A 97 -8.21 21.71 -6.41
N ALA A 98 -9.34 21.98 -5.76
CA ALA A 98 -10.51 21.11 -5.88
C ALA A 98 -11.14 21.28 -7.27
N ARG A 99 -11.23 20.18 -8.03
CA ARG A 99 -11.81 20.18 -9.38
C ARG A 99 -13.33 20.27 -9.41
N LYS A 100 -14.00 19.94 -8.30
CA LYS A 100 -15.46 19.87 -8.16
C LYS A 100 -15.91 20.62 -6.92
N ALA A 101 -17.14 21.11 -6.96
CA ALA A 101 -17.76 21.79 -5.82
C ALA A 101 -18.02 20.85 -4.63
N TYR A 102 -18.28 19.57 -4.91
CA TYR A 102 -18.57 18.54 -3.92
C TYR A 102 -17.61 17.33 -4.04
N PRO A 103 -17.36 16.62 -2.93
CA PRO A 103 -16.54 15.40 -2.92
C PRO A 103 -17.31 14.21 -3.53
N GLU A 104 -16.58 13.31 -4.21
CA GLU A 104 -17.12 12.05 -4.75
C GLU A 104 -16.36 10.85 -4.19
N VAL A 105 -17.06 9.89 -3.60
CA VAL A 105 -16.46 8.65 -3.08
C VAL A 105 -16.46 7.57 -4.17
N ARG A 106 -15.50 7.65 -5.09
CA ARG A 106 -15.39 6.70 -6.22
C ARG A 106 -15.04 5.27 -5.80
N SER A 107 -14.25 5.14 -4.72
CA SER A 107 -13.85 3.85 -4.17
C SER A 107 -13.51 3.99 -2.68
N VAL A 108 -13.65 2.87 -1.98
CA VAL A 108 -13.31 2.73 -0.57
C VAL A 108 -12.25 1.66 -0.37
N SER A 109 -11.44 1.84 0.66
CA SER A 109 -10.75 0.73 1.31
C SER A 109 -11.45 0.60 2.64
N ILE A 110 -11.98 -0.58 2.96
CA ILE A 110 -12.70 -0.77 4.23
C ILE A 110 -11.65 -0.72 5.34
N TRP A 111 -11.85 0.18 6.30
CA TRP A 111 -11.00 0.31 7.48
C TRP A 111 -11.41 -0.73 8.52
N LEU A 112 -10.42 -1.44 9.05
CA LEU A 112 -10.60 -2.52 9.99
C LEU A 112 -9.80 -2.21 11.25
N ASP A 113 -10.47 -2.17 12.40
CA ASP A 113 -9.84 -2.10 13.72
C ASP A 113 -9.81 -3.48 14.39
N ASP A 114 -9.30 -3.55 15.61
CA ASP A 114 -9.17 -4.76 16.42
C ASP A 114 -10.49 -5.52 16.67
N HIS A 115 -11.65 -4.88 16.48
CA HIS A 115 -12.95 -5.51 16.60
C HIS A 115 -13.39 -6.17 15.28
N LEU A 116 -13.02 -5.56 14.16
CA LEU A 116 -13.45 -5.96 12.82
C LEU A 116 -12.56 -7.01 12.18
N TRP A 117 -11.31 -7.16 12.63
CA TRP A 117 -10.42 -8.19 12.10
C TRP A 117 -9.42 -8.70 13.13
N ARG A 118 -8.87 -9.88 12.87
CA ARG A 118 -7.68 -10.40 13.55
C ARG A 118 -6.93 -11.37 12.65
N ALA A 119 -5.62 -11.44 12.81
CA ALA A 119 -4.82 -12.49 12.18
C ALA A 119 -5.04 -13.81 12.93
N GLU A 120 -5.36 -14.87 12.20
CA GLU A 120 -5.46 -16.24 12.71
C GLU A 120 -4.17 -16.98 12.30
N GLY A 121 -3.13 -16.83 13.12
CA GLY A 121 -1.78 -17.25 12.77
C GLY A 121 -1.20 -16.44 11.60
N LEU A 122 -0.42 -17.11 10.74
CA LEU A 122 0.27 -16.46 9.62
C LEU A 122 -0.46 -16.59 8.28
N THR A 123 -1.43 -17.49 8.17
CA THR A 123 -2.00 -17.92 6.88
C THR A 123 -3.46 -17.56 6.72
N SER A 124 -4.11 -16.99 7.75
CA SER A 124 -5.53 -16.66 7.72
C SER A 124 -5.82 -15.34 8.43
N ILE A 125 -6.86 -14.66 7.97
CA ILE A 125 -7.42 -13.45 8.58
C ILE A 125 -8.90 -13.69 8.85
N SER A 126 -9.35 -13.46 10.08
CA SER A 126 -10.76 -13.47 10.46
C SER A 126 -11.35 -12.08 10.33
N LEU A 127 -12.42 -11.93 9.55
CA LEU A 127 -13.13 -10.66 9.34
C LEU A 127 -14.55 -10.74 9.88
N ALA A 128 -14.96 -9.76 10.69
CA ALA A 128 -16.36 -9.59 11.07
C ALA A 128 -17.16 -9.03 9.89
N THR A 129 -18.30 -9.61 9.56
CA THR A 129 -19.17 -9.15 8.47
C THR A 129 -20.63 -9.09 8.93
N HIS A 130 -21.54 -8.61 8.08
CA HIS A 130 -22.99 -8.69 8.31
C HIS A 130 -23.54 -10.12 8.33
N ARG A 131 -22.74 -11.13 7.94
CA ARG A 131 -23.12 -12.55 7.99
C ARG A 131 -22.30 -13.34 9.03
N GLY A 132 -21.73 -12.66 10.02
CA GLY A 132 -20.84 -13.25 11.00
C GLY A 132 -19.37 -13.18 10.60
N ARG A 133 -18.50 -13.88 11.35
CA ARG A 133 -17.06 -13.90 11.06
C ARG A 133 -16.75 -14.83 9.89
N VAL A 134 -15.92 -14.36 8.96
CA VAL A 134 -15.45 -15.12 7.81
C VAL A 134 -13.93 -15.20 7.88
N ASN A 135 -13.40 -16.43 7.88
CA ASN A 135 -11.96 -16.67 7.80
C ASN A 135 -11.51 -16.70 6.34
N VAL A 136 -10.46 -15.96 6.03
CA VAL A 136 -9.92 -15.80 4.68
C VAL A 136 -8.44 -16.18 4.70
N SER A 137 -8.10 -17.23 3.96
CA SER A 137 -6.70 -17.62 3.77
C SER A 137 -5.94 -16.59 2.94
N ILE A 138 -4.71 -16.29 3.34
CA ILE A 138 -3.82 -15.34 2.70
C ILE A 138 -2.63 -16.04 2.05
N GLU A 139 -2.17 -15.48 0.93
CA GLU A 139 -0.93 -15.89 0.28
C GLU A 139 0.26 -15.27 1.00
N LEU A 140 1.09 -16.13 1.58
CA LEU A 140 2.36 -15.73 2.16
C LEU A 140 3.26 -15.15 1.08
N ASN A 141 3.84 -13.98 1.35
CA ASN A 141 4.81 -13.37 0.47
C ASN A 141 6.10 -13.01 1.23
N LYS A 142 7.20 -12.87 0.48
CA LYS A 142 8.53 -12.58 1.05
C LYS A 142 8.53 -11.30 1.90
N HIS A 143 7.67 -10.32 1.61
CA HIS A 143 7.59 -9.09 2.40
C HIS A 143 6.90 -9.32 3.75
N PHE A 144 5.76 -9.99 3.77
CA PHE A 144 5.03 -10.34 4.99
C PHE A 144 5.93 -11.13 5.95
N LEU A 145 6.54 -12.20 5.46
CA LEU A 145 7.44 -13.03 6.27
C LEU A 145 8.66 -12.25 6.78
N ARG A 146 9.22 -11.34 5.97
CA ARG A 146 10.34 -10.48 6.39
C ARG A 146 10.00 -9.65 7.62
N TYR A 147 8.79 -9.07 7.70
CA TYR A 147 8.44 -8.20 8.81
C TYR A 147 8.08 -9.01 10.05
N VAL A 148 7.26 -10.05 9.91
CA VAL A 148 6.92 -10.98 10.99
C VAL A 148 8.19 -11.54 11.66
N ASN A 149 9.18 -11.96 10.87
CA ASN A 149 10.40 -12.59 11.40
C ASN A 149 11.46 -11.60 11.92
N ARG A 150 11.30 -10.29 11.75
CA ARG A 150 12.30 -9.27 12.14
C ARG A 150 11.90 -8.44 13.36
N GLY A 151 11.05 -9.03 14.20
CA GLY A 151 10.56 -8.40 15.44
C GLY A 151 9.66 -7.20 15.19
N TRP A 152 8.94 -7.17 14.06
CA TRP A 152 7.88 -6.18 13.85
C TRP A 152 6.56 -6.70 14.42
N ARG A 153 5.82 -5.82 15.09
CA ARG A 153 4.48 -6.12 15.60
C ARG A 153 3.43 -5.74 14.57
N LEU A 154 2.43 -6.59 14.36
CA LEU A 154 1.28 -6.26 13.53
C LEU A 154 0.43 -5.21 14.27
N ALA A 155 0.08 -4.12 13.60
CA ALA A 155 -0.83 -3.13 14.14
C ALA A 155 -2.26 -3.68 14.17
N SER A 156 -3.07 -3.16 15.09
CA SER A 156 -4.51 -3.44 15.18
C SER A 156 -5.31 -2.88 14.01
N GLU A 157 -4.77 -1.90 13.29
CA GLU A 157 -5.43 -1.26 12.16
C GLU A 157 -4.96 -1.87 10.83
N ALA A 158 -5.93 -2.21 9.98
CA ALA A 158 -5.70 -2.62 8.60
C ALA A 158 -6.72 -1.99 7.66
N LYS A 159 -6.44 -2.08 6.36
CA LYS A 159 -7.42 -1.76 5.32
C LYS A 159 -7.57 -2.94 4.38
N VAL A 160 -8.78 -3.16 3.87
CA VAL A 160 -9.03 -4.18 2.84
C VAL A 160 -9.71 -3.57 1.62
N LYS A 161 -9.30 -4.05 0.44
CA LYS A 161 -9.94 -3.75 -0.85
C LYS A 161 -10.34 -5.04 -1.54
N LEU A 162 -11.35 -4.96 -2.40
CA LEU A 162 -11.77 -6.07 -3.23
C LEU A 162 -11.10 -6.00 -4.60
N ASP A 163 -10.47 -7.10 -5.00
CA ASP A 163 -10.15 -7.38 -6.40
C ASP A 163 -11.29 -8.18 -7.02
N ARG A 164 -12.19 -7.46 -7.71
CA ARG A 164 -13.37 -8.06 -8.35
C ARG A 164 -13.03 -8.95 -9.55
N ARG A 165 -11.86 -8.77 -10.18
CA ARG A 165 -11.45 -9.59 -11.33
C ARG A 165 -11.02 -10.97 -10.87
N GLU A 166 -10.14 -11.00 -9.87
CA GLU A 166 -9.57 -12.24 -9.34
C GLU A 166 -10.40 -12.86 -8.20
N ARG A 167 -11.47 -12.19 -7.75
CA ARG A 167 -12.27 -12.54 -6.56
C ARG A 167 -11.40 -12.69 -5.31
N ARG A 168 -10.51 -11.73 -5.10
CA ARG A 168 -9.56 -11.72 -3.98
C ARG A 168 -9.79 -10.52 -3.08
N LEU A 169 -9.35 -10.64 -1.84
CA LEU A 169 -9.17 -9.51 -0.94
C LEU A 169 -7.71 -9.07 -0.97
N VAL A 170 -7.51 -7.76 -0.96
CA VAL A 170 -6.19 -7.12 -0.90
C VAL A 170 -6.10 -6.38 0.43
N PHE A 171 -5.33 -6.94 1.35
CA PHE A 171 -5.09 -6.41 2.67
C PHE A 171 -3.87 -5.48 2.68
N TYR A 172 -4.01 -4.36 3.36
CA TYR A 172 -2.95 -3.42 3.67
C TYR A 172 -2.70 -3.52 5.18
N LEU A 173 -1.71 -4.33 5.55
CA LEU A 173 -1.36 -4.61 6.93
C LEU A 173 -0.25 -3.68 7.38
N THR A 174 -0.43 -2.99 8.49
CA THR A 174 0.60 -2.10 9.04
C THR A 174 1.41 -2.84 10.09
N PHE A 175 2.73 -2.83 9.95
CA PHE A 175 3.67 -3.34 10.92
C PHE A 175 4.35 -2.18 11.63
N LYS A 176 4.57 -2.33 12.94
CA LYS A 176 5.19 -1.35 13.82
C LYS A 176 6.45 -1.93 14.45
N LYS A 177 7.49 -1.13 14.58
CA LYS A 177 8.72 -1.49 15.30
C LYS A 177 9.26 -0.28 16.03
N GLU A 178 9.56 -0.46 17.31
CA GLU A 178 10.30 0.52 18.09
C GLU A 178 11.76 0.46 17.68
N VAL A 179 12.30 1.63 17.35
CA VAL A 179 13.70 1.81 16.95
C VAL A 179 14.30 2.86 17.87
N SER A 180 15.43 2.52 18.48
CA SER A 180 16.24 3.48 19.21
C SER A 180 17.06 4.31 18.21
N GLU A 181 17.17 5.61 18.44
CA GLU A 181 18.11 6.44 17.67
C GLU A 181 19.53 5.88 17.72
N TYR A 182 20.07 5.54 16.55
CA TYR A 182 21.46 5.14 16.40
C TYR A 182 22.32 6.39 16.21
N ARG A 183 23.22 6.68 17.16
CA ARG A 183 24.30 7.63 16.92
C ARG A 183 25.37 6.93 16.07
N PRO A 184 25.64 7.38 14.83
CA PRO A 184 26.68 6.76 14.02
C PRO A 184 28.02 6.86 14.75
N LYS A 185 28.64 5.70 14.99
CA LYS A 185 29.95 5.61 15.67
C LYS A 185 31.11 6.02 14.75
N ALA A 186 30.93 5.89 13.44
CA ALA A 186 31.90 6.25 12.41
C ALA A 186 31.18 6.45 11.06
N TYR A 187 31.84 7.14 10.14
CA TYR A 187 31.45 7.22 8.73
C TYR A 187 32.30 6.23 7.94
N ILE A 188 31.65 5.38 7.15
CA ILE A 188 32.32 4.45 6.24
C ILE A 188 32.19 5.04 4.84
N THR A 189 33.30 5.36 4.19
CA THR A 189 33.31 5.78 2.79
C THR A 189 33.16 4.54 1.91
N VAL A 190 32.10 4.49 1.13
CA VAL A 190 31.85 3.44 0.14
C VAL A 190 32.11 4.04 -1.23
N ASP A 191 33.07 3.49 -1.96
CA ASP A 191 33.29 3.81 -3.37
C ASP A 191 32.60 2.74 -4.22
N VAL A 192 31.67 3.18 -5.06
CA VAL A 192 30.85 2.30 -5.89
C VAL A 192 31.36 2.39 -7.32
N ASN A 193 32.08 1.36 -7.76
CA ASN A 193 32.49 1.19 -9.15
C ASN A 193 31.65 0.07 -9.79
N GLU A 194 31.47 0.11 -11.11
CA GLU A 194 30.59 -0.79 -11.87
C GLU A 194 30.94 -2.30 -11.72
N ASN A 195 32.13 -2.62 -11.22
CA ASN A 195 32.63 -3.99 -11.04
C ASN A 195 32.81 -4.42 -9.57
N ALA A 196 32.86 -3.49 -8.62
CA ALA A 196 33.09 -3.81 -7.21
C ALA A 196 32.64 -2.65 -6.31
N GLU A 197 32.03 -2.99 -5.17
CA GLU A 197 31.79 -2.05 -4.08
C GLU A 197 32.96 -2.18 -3.09
N ALA A 198 33.77 -1.13 -2.98
CA ALA A 198 34.87 -1.07 -2.01
C ALA A 198 34.42 -0.31 -0.77
N VAL A 199 34.55 -0.94 0.39
CA VAL A 199 34.13 -0.38 1.68
C VAL A 199 35.36 -0.33 2.59
N LEU A 200 35.75 0.86 3.04
CA LEU A 200 36.83 1.02 4.02
C LEU A 200 36.25 0.99 5.44
N ILE A 201 36.46 -0.11 6.16
CA ILE A 201 36.01 -0.28 7.54
C ILE A 201 37.24 -0.41 8.43
N ASP A 202 37.42 0.52 9.37
CA ASP A 202 38.52 0.51 10.36
C ASP A 202 39.92 0.35 9.74
N GLY A 203 40.15 1.00 8.58
CA GLY A 203 41.43 0.94 7.85
C GLY A 203 41.61 -0.31 6.98
N VAL A 204 40.64 -1.22 6.95
CA VAL A 204 40.65 -2.43 6.12
C VAL A 204 39.72 -2.24 4.93
N VAL A 205 40.24 -2.50 3.73
CA VAL A 205 39.47 -2.44 2.48
C VAL A 205 38.74 -3.77 2.28
N TYR A 206 37.41 -3.72 2.27
CA TYR A 206 36.55 -4.83 1.88
C TYR A 206 36.10 -4.63 0.44
N LEU A 207 36.44 -5.58 -0.44
CA LEU A 207 36.03 -5.57 -1.84
C LEU A 207 34.87 -6.55 -2.03
N PHE A 208 33.69 -6.04 -2.38
CA PHE A 208 32.55 -6.85 -2.77
C PHE A 208 32.47 -6.88 -4.29
N GLU A 209 32.90 -7.97 -4.91
CA GLU A 209 32.67 -8.19 -6.34
C GLU A 209 31.17 -8.31 -6.60
N THR A 210 30.64 -7.41 -7.43
CA THR A 210 29.26 -7.48 -7.88
C THR A 210 29.27 -7.73 -9.38
N ASP A 211 28.65 -8.83 -9.82
CA ASP A 211 28.38 -9.15 -11.25
C ASP A 211 27.41 -8.14 -11.92
N LEU A 212 27.21 -6.96 -11.32
CA LEU A 212 26.38 -5.87 -11.81
C LEU A 212 26.87 -5.35 -13.17
N SER A 213 28.17 -5.45 -13.46
CA SER A 213 28.74 -5.11 -14.77
C SER A 213 28.18 -5.97 -15.91
N ARG A 214 28.09 -7.30 -15.76
CA ARG A 214 27.50 -8.16 -16.81
C ARG A 214 26.08 -7.76 -17.18
N VAL A 215 25.29 -7.32 -16.21
CA VAL A 215 23.90 -6.89 -16.42
C VAL A 215 23.84 -5.48 -17.03
N THR A 216 24.66 -4.55 -16.52
CA THR A 216 24.63 -3.12 -16.89
C THR A 216 25.34 -2.86 -18.22
N LEU A 217 26.53 -3.43 -18.44
CA LEU A 217 27.25 -3.40 -19.72
C LEU A 217 26.46 -4.12 -20.81
N GLY A 218 25.90 -5.29 -20.50
CA GLY A 218 25.05 -6.04 -21.44
C GLY A 218 23.79 -5.26 -21.85
N TYR A 219 23.19 -4.51 -20.92
CA TYR A 219 22.07 -3.60 -21.24
C TYR A 219 22.52 -2.42 -22.11
N TYR A 220 23.63 -1.77 -21.75
CA TYR A 220 24.21 -0.67 -22.50
C TYR A 220 24.50 -1.07 -23.96
N TYR A 221 25.18 -2.20 -24.19
CA TYR A 221 25.48 -2.67 -25.55
C TYR A 221 24.24 -3.09 -26.34
N ARG A 222 23.22 -3.68 -25.70
CA ARG A 222 21.94 -4.02 -26.36
C ARG A 222 21.17 -2.77 -26.76
N ARG A 223 21.15 -1.74 -25.92
CA ARG A 223 20.53 -0.44 -26.25
C ARG A 223 21.28 0.27 -27.36
N LYS A 224 22.61 0.31 -27.29
CA LYS A 224 23.46 0.93 -28.31
C LYS A 224 23.26 0.28 -29.68
N ARG A 225 23.25 -1.06 -29.76
CA ARG A 225 22.96 -1.79 -31.02
C ARG A 225 21.58 -1.46 -31.60
N VAL A 226 20.55 -1.32 -30.76
CA VAL A 226 19.20 -0.97 -31.21
C VAL A 226 19.16 0.48 -31.69
N GLN A 227 19.78 1.41 -30.96
CA GLN A 227 19.87 2.81 -31.39
C GLN A 227 20.62 2.92 -32.73
N GLU A 228 21.82 2.36 -32.84
CA GLU A 228 22.61 2.40 -34.08
C GLU A 228 21.88 1.81 -35.30
N LYS A 229 21.17 0.67 -35.12
CA LYS A 229 20.44 0.01 -36.22
C LYS A 229 19.31 0.87 -36.79
N TYR A 230 18.54 1.52 -35.92
CA TYR A 230 17.35 2.24 -36.35
C TYR A 230 17.60 3.74 -36.55
N ASP A 231 18.57 4.33 -35.86
CA ASP A 231 18.94 5.73 -36.03
C ASP A 231 19.58 5.94 -37.41
N ARG A 232 20.30 4.94 -37.94
CA ARG A 232 20.82 4.95 -39.33
C ARG A 232 19.71 4.98 -40.40
N ALA A 233 18.54 4.42 -40.12
CA ALA A 233 17.45 4.28 -41.08
C ALA A 233 16.32 5.32 -40.91
N TYR A 234 16.10 5.82 -39.69
CA TYR A 234 14.93 6.64 -39.35
C TYR A 234 15.26 7.88 -38.50
N GLY A 235 16.55 8.13 -38.22
CA GLY A 235 16.99 9.20 -37.34
C GLY A 235 16.78 8.91 -35.84
N PRO A 236 17.48 9.67 -34.98
CA PRO A 236 17.46 9.47 -33.53
C PRO A 236 16.06 9.63 -32.94
N GLY A 237 15.67 8.70 -32.07
CA GLY A 237 14.40 8.78 -31.32
C GLY A 237 13.15 8.40 -32.12
N SER A 238 13.32 7.72 -33.25
CA SER A 238 12.22 7.24 -34.09
C SER A 238 11.24 6.32 -33.33
N ARG A 239 9.98 6.28 -33.80
CA ARG A 239 8.90 5.46 -33.20
C ARG A 239 9.26 3.98 -33.07
N PRO A 240 9.94 3.34 -34.04
CA PRO A 240 10.41 1.96 -33.93
C PRO A 240 11.40 1.74 -32.79
N VAL A 241 12.40 2.63 -32.63
CA VAL A 241 13.38 2.59 -31.53
C VAL A 241 12.69 2.60 -30.18
N ARG A 242 11.77 3.56 -29.97
CA ARG A 242 11.03 3.71 -28.71
C ARG A 242 10.20 2.47 -28.36
N ARG A 243 9.64 1.78 -29.36
CA ARG A 243 8.84 0.55 -29.15
C ARG A 243 9.73 -0.63 -28.72
N VAL A 244 10.89 -0.80 -29.35
CA VAL A 244 11.85 -1.88 -29.03
C VAL A 244 12.50 -1.63 -27.66
N LEU A 245 12.92 -0.40 -27.36
CA LEU A 245 13.48 -0.04 -26.05
C LEU A 245 12.47 -0.23 -24.90
N ARG A 246 11.17 0.01 -25.11
CA ARG A 246 10.12 -0.28 -24.13
C ARG A 246 10.02 -1.76 -23.78
N ARG A 247 10.17 -2.65 -24.77
CA ARG A 247 10.16 -4.11 -24.56
C ARG A 247 11.43 -4.56 -23.85
N LEU A 248 12.59 -4.02 -24.22
CA LEU A 248 13.87 -4.29 -23.55
C LEU A 248 13.83 -3.92 -22.05
N GLY A 249 13.30 -2.75 -21.70
CA GLY A 249 13.15 -2.33 -20.30
C GLY A 249 12.12 -3.16 -19.51
N SER A 250 11.19 -3.83 -20.18
CA SER A 250 10.21 -4.72 -19.54
C SER A 250 10.83 -6.09 -19.20
N ASN A 251 11.68 -6.62 -20.07
CA ASN A 251 12.44 -7.86 -19.84
C ASN A 251 13.54 -7.69 -18.76
N GLU A 252 14.08 -6.49 -18.62
CA GLU A 252 15.08 -6.17 -17.59
C GLU A 252 14.53 -6.27 -16.16
N LYS A 253 13.25 -5.90 -15.94
CA LYS A 253 12.56 -6.10 -14.66
C LYS A 253 12.37 -7.57 -14.30
N ALA A 254 12.39 -8.47 -15.28
CA ALA A 254 12.31 -9.90 -15.07
C ALA A 254 13.68 -10.51 -14.71
N LEU A 255 14.77 -10.01 -15.31
CA LEU A 255 16.14 -10.47 -15.05
C LEU A 255 16.71 -9.99 -13.71
N LYS A 256 16.37 -8.78 -13.23
CA LYS A 256 16.79 -8.26 -11.92
C LYS A 256 16.09 -8.93 -10.71
N ARG A 257 15.29 -9.98 -10.95
CA ARG A 257 14.56 -10.75 -9.92
C ARG A 257 15.12 -12.16 -9.69
N GLY A 258 16.17 -12.54 -10.41
CA GLY A 258 16.94 -13.77 -10.20
C GLY A 258 17.94 -13.59 -9.07
#